data_AF-A0A829PYL1-F1
#
_entry.id   AF-A0A829PYL1-F1
#
_cell.length_a   1.000
_cell.length_b   1.000
_cell.length_c   1.000
_cell.angle_alpha   90.00
_cell.angle_beta   90.00
_cell.angle_gamma   90.00
#
_symmetry.space_group_name_H-M   'P 1'
#
loop_
_entity.id
_entity.type
_entity.pdbx_description
1 polymer ?
#
loop_
_entity_poly.entity_id
_entity_poly.type
_entity_poly.pdbx_seq_one_letter_code
_entity_poly.pdbx_strand_id
1 'polypeptide(L)'
;MFTLLFMITIGVVIWLALRPTPERDAQAAQSWANFHHYTASNGWTLLHVQSVYKHGNRGSKARVSVYGDTTRTNRDSWFWWHQAQRGSVVAVRGLSQGWGPHTHRDDVLYIGNEFSHQDGIQAVFDARELKRAQQHWSRHQGYLGGSSIAA
;
A
#
# COMPACT_ATOMS: atom_id res chain seq x y z
N MET A 1 -12.46 -1.07 45.22
CA MET A 1 -12.80 0.20 44.53
C MET A 1 -11.61 0.76 43.72
N PHE A 2 -10.37 0.72 44.24
CA PHE A 2 -9.16 1.18 43.53
C PHE A 2 -8.84 0.44 42.22
N THR A 3 -9.06 -0.87 42.16
CA THR A 3 -8.77 -1.70 40.97
C THR A 3 -9.68 -1.38 39.76
N LEU A 4 -10.93 -0.99 40.00
CA LEU A 4 -11.88 -0.68 38.94
C LEU A 4 -11.54 0.67 38.26
N LEU A 5 -11.13 1.66 39.05
CA LEU A 5 -10.70 2.98 38.56
C LEU A 5 -9.43 2.86 37.69
N PHE A 6 -8.51 1.97 38.04
CA PHE A 6 -7.27 1.75 37.29
C PHE A 6 -7.50 1.10 35.92
N MET A 7 -8.47 0.18 35.81
CA MET A 7 -8.85 -0.43 34.53
C MET A 7 -9.51 0.59 33.58
N ILE A 8 -10.35 1.48 34.12
CA ILE A 8 -11.02 2.53 33.33
C ILE A 8 -10.00 3.53 32.78
N THR A 9 -9.04 3.98 33.59
CA THR A 9 -8.00 4.90 33.13
C THR A 9 -7.11 4.28 32.05
N ILE A 10 -6.70 3.01 32.21
CA ILE A 10 -5.97 2.29 31.16
C ILE A 10 -6.79 2.21 29.88
N GLY A 11 -8.08 1.86 29.98
CA GLY A 11 -8.99 1.82 28.83
C GLY A 11 -9.11 3.15 28.11
N VAL A 12 -9.22 4.27 28.84
CA VAL A 12 -9.32 5.62 28.27
C VAL A 12 -8.01 6.07 27.64
N VAL A 13 -6.86 5.77 28.24
CA VAL A 13 -5.54 6.10 27.68
C VAL A 13 -5.26 5.30 26.40
N ILE A 14 -5.54 4.00 26.40
CA ILE A 14 -5.46 3.15 25.21
C ILE A 14 -6.42 3.68 24.14
N TRP A 15 -7.65 4.03 24.51
CA TRP A 15 -8.62 4.59 23.57
C TRP A 15 -8.13 5.92 22.97
N LEU A 16 -7.63 6.85 23.78
CA LEU A 16 -7.04 8.12 23.33
C LEU A 16 -5.82 7.93 22.42
N ALA A 17 -4.91 7.03 22.76
CA ALA A 17 -3.72 6.72 21.96
C ALA A 17 -4.07 6.07 20.62
N LEU A 18 -5.16 5.30 20.58
CA LEU A 18 -5.68 4.64 19.38
C LEU A 18 -6.64 5.52 18.57
N ARG A 19 -7.03 6.72 19.05
CA ARG A 19 -7.92 7.59 18.27
C ARG A 19 -7.21 8.06 17.00
N PRO A 20 -7.86 7.93 15.83
CA PRO A 20 -7.38 8.57 14.61
C PRO A 20 -7.34 10.08 14.85
N THR A 21 -6.15 10.67 14.71
CA THR A 21 -5.96 12.12 14.83
C THR A 21 -6.09 12.71 13.43
N PRO A 22 -7.04 13.64 13.18
CA PRO A 22 -7.27 14.22 11.87
C PRO A 22 -6.00 14.78 11.21
N GLU A 23 -5.11 15.35 12.03
CA GLU A 23 -3.82 15.88 11.58
C GLU A 23 -2.88 14.80 11.04
N ARG A 24 -2.77 13.64 11.71
CA ARG A 24 -1.92 12.53 11.25
C ARG A 24 -2.44 11.93 9.94
N ASP A 25 -3.75 11.87 9.79
CA ASP A 25 -4.36 11.34 8.57
C ASP A 25 -4.23 12.32 7.41
N ALA A 26 -4.34 13.63 7.68
CA ALA A 26 -4.06 14.68 6.71
C ALA A 26 -2.59 14.68 6.28
N GLN A 27 -1.65 14.52 7.22
CA GLN A 27 -0.22 14.37 6.92
C GLN A 27 0.02 13.14 6.04
N ALA A 28 -0.58 11.99 6.37
CA ALA A 28 -0.46 10.79 5.55
C ALA A 28 -1.04 10.98 4.13
N ALA A 29 -2.15 11.72 3.98
CA ALA A 29 -2.71 12.07 2.69
C ALA A 29 -1.76 12.97 1.87
N GLN A 30 -1.10 13.94 2.52
CA GLN A 30 -0.08 14.76 1.88
C GLN A 30 1.16 13.95 1.49
N SER A 31 1.65 13.08 2.36
CA SER A 31 2.75 12.14 2.06
C SER A 31 2.42 11.29 0.84
N TRP A 32 1.18 10.78 0.76
CA TRP A 32 0.72 10.03 -0.41
C TRP A 32 0.74 10.87 -1.68
N ALA A 33 0.21 12.10 -1.63
CA ALA A 33 0.21 13.00 -2.79
C ALA A 33 1.64 13.27 -3.29
N ASN A 34 2.57 13.52 -2.36
CA ASN A 34 3.99 13.72 -2.67
C ASN A 34 4.63 12.46 -3.28
N PHE A 35 4.37 11.29 -2.69
CA PHE A 35 4.85 10.00 -3.20
C PHE A 35 4.33 9.69 -4.60
N HIS A 36 3.03 9.93 -4.84
CA HIS A 36 2.40 9.72 -6.13
C HIS A 36 2.95 10.69 -7.18
N HIS A 37 3.10 11.99 -6.84
CA HIS A 37 3.68 12.98 -7.73
C HIS A 37 5.14 12.65 -8.07
N TYR A 38 5.96 12.31 -7.06
CA TYR A 38 7.35 11.90 -7.25
C TYR A 38 7.48 10.66 -8.14
N THR A 39 6.59 9.68 -7.96
CA THR A 39 6.56 8.49 -8.81
C THR A 39 6.20 8.87 -10.26
N ALA A 40 5.14 9.65 -10.44
CA ALA A 40 4.69 10.09 -11.75
C ALA A 40 5.75 10.91 -12.50
N SER A 41 6.44 11.83 -11.80
CA SER A 41 7.50 12.66 -12.38
C SER A 41 8.71 11.85 -12.86
N ASN A 42 8.95 10.69 -12.25
CA ASN A 42 10.02 9.77 -12.65
C ASN A 42 9.56 8.69 -13.65
N GLY A 43 8.28 8.70 -14.05
CA GLY A 43 7.71 7.72 -14.98
C GLY A 43 7.68 6.29 -14.42
N TRP A 44 7.66 6.12 -13.09
CA TRP A 44 7.60 4.80 -12.47
C TRP A 44 6.16 4.30 -12.36
N THR A 45 6.01 2.98 -12.35
CA THR A 45 4.70 2.34 -12.16
C THR A 45 4.46 2.07 -10.68
N LEU A 46 3.25 2.35 -10.21
CA LEU A 46 2.82 2.03 -8.85
C LEU A 46 2.09 0.68 -8.82
N LEU A 47 2.51 -0.21 -7.93
CA LEU A 47 1.87 -1.48 -7.66
C LEU A 47 1.36 -1.49 -6.21
N HIS A 48 0.06 -1.77 -6.04
CA HIS A 48 -0.51 -2.04 -4.73
C HIS A 48 -0.35 -3.52 -4.39
N VAL A 49 0.27 -3.84 -3.25
CA VAL A 49 0.46 -5.21 -2.79
C VAL A 49 -0.79 -5.70 -2.08
N GLN A 50 -1.65 -6.41 -2.79
CA GLN A 50 -2.95 -6.88 -2.28
C GLN A 50 -2.79 -8.01 -1.25
N SER A 51 -1.92 -8.96 -1.55
CA SER A 51 -1.58 -10.07 -0.65
C SER A 51 -0.18 -10.60 -0.95
N VAL A 52 0.47 -11.14 0.08
CA VAL A 52 1.75 -11.85 -0.04
C VAL A 52 1.48 -13.29 0.34
N TYR A 53 1.71 -14.22 -0.59
CA TYR A 53 1.36 -15.63 -0.41
C TYR A 53 2.59 -16.53 -0.25
N LYS A 54 3.79 -16.00 -0.49
CA LYS A 54 5.04 -16.71 -0.19
C LYS A 54 6.15 -15.73 0.16
N HIS A 55 6.83 -15.98 1.27
CA HIS A 55 8.12 -15.39 1.59
C HIS A 55 9.22 -16.44 1.39
N GLY A 56 10.35 -16.01 0.85
CA GLY A 56 11.54 -16.84 0.70
C GLY A 56 12.81 -16.02 0.82
N ASN A 57 13.96 -16.70 0.78
CA ASN A 57 15.26 -16.05 0.98
C ASN A 57 15.58 -15.01 -0.10
N ARG A 58 15.09 -15.21 -1.32
CA ARG A 58 15.30 -14.32 -2.48
C ARG A 58 14.13 -13.36 -2.72
N GLY A 59 13.34 -13.07 -1.70
CA GLY A 59 12.21 -12.14 -1.77
C GLY A 59 10.85 -12.83 -1.63
N SER A 60 9.82 -12.32 -2.29
CA SER A 60 8.43 -12.70 -2.00
C SER A 60 7.57 -12.82 -3.26
N LYS A 61 6.54 -13.67 -3.17
CA LYS A 61 5.48 -13.77 -4.18
C LYS A 61 4.20 -13.15 -3.66
N ALA A 62 3.58 -12.33 -4.50
CA ALA A 62 2.44 -11.53 -4.12
C ALA A 62 1.42 -11.38 -5.24
N ARG A 63 0.19 -11.03 -4.88
CA ARG A 63 -0.81 -10.48 -5.80
C ARG A 63 -0.74 -8.97 -5.74
N VAL A 64 -0.67 -8.35 -6.91
CA VAL A 64 -0.60 -6.90 -7.04
C VAL A 64 -1.66 -6.38 -8.00
N SER A 65 -2.08 -5.15 -7.79
CA SER A 65 -2.84 -4.39 -8.79
C SER A 65 -2.05 -3.15 -9.19
N VAL A 66 -2.09 -2.80 -10.47
CA VAL A 66 -1.46 -1.58 -10.97
C VAL A 66 -2.34 -0.38 -10.58
N TYR A 67 -1.76 0.65 -9.98
CA TYR A 67 -2.49 1.89 -9.67
C TYR A 67 -2.91 2.58 -10.97
N GLY A 68 -4.16 3.04 -11.02
CA GLY A 68 -4.74 3.64 -12.23
C GLY A 68 -5.34 2.64 -13.22
N ASP A 69 -5.16 1.33 -13.00
CA ASP A 69 -5.84 0.31 -13.80
C ASP A 69 -7.32 0.20 -13.38
N THR A 70 -8.20 0.70 -14.26
CA THR A 70 -9.66 0.69 -14.04
C THR A 70 -10.25 -0.71 -14.08
N THR A 71 -9.54 -1.70 -14.64
CA THR A 71 -10.00 -3.10 -14.67
C THR A 71 -9.84 -3.81 -13.33
N ARG A 72 -9.10 -3.21 -12.39
CA ARG A 72 -8.78 -3.77 -11.06
C ARG A 72 -8.19 -5.18 -11.14
N THR A 73 -7.43 -5.48 -12.19
CA THR A 73 -6.91 -6.82 -12.41
C THR A 73 -5.79 -7.12 -11.43
N ASN A 74 -5.96 -8.19 -10.65
CA ASN A 74 -4.92 -8.68 -9.75
C ASN A 74 -3.98 -9.62 -10.48
N ARG A 75 -2.70 -9.26 -10.55
CA ARG A 75 -1.66 -10.04 -11.22
C ARG A 75 -0.77 -10.75 -10.21
N ASP A 76 -0.31 -11.94 -10.58
CA ASP A 76 0.73 -12.63 -9.84
C ASP A 76 2.05 -11.90 -10.05
N SER A 77 2.86 -11.80 -8.99
CA SER A 77 4.15 -11.12 -9.04
C SER A 77 5.22 -11.85 -8.22
N TRP A 78 6.46 -11.73 -8.68
CA TRP A 78 7.66 -12.13 -7.97
C TRP A 78 8.52 -10.89 -7.70
N PHE A 79 8.68 -10.56 -6.43
CA PHE A 79 9.59 -9.54 -5.94
C PHE A 79 10.94 -10.18 -5.62
N TRP A 80 11.91 -10.01 -6.51
CA TRP A 80 13.28 -10.48 -6.27
C TRP A 80 13.94 -9.62 -5.20
N TRP A 81 14.60 -10.28 -4.24
CA TRP A 81 15.39 -9.66 -3.16
C TRP A 81 14.64 -8.70 -2.25
N HIS A 82 13.32 -8.57 -2.41
CA HIS A 82 12.46 -7.71 -1.63
C HIS A 82 11.37 -8.49 -0.89
N GLN A 83 11.21 -8.17 0.38
CA GLN A 83 10.13 -8.70 1.22
C GLN A 83 8.95 -7.74 1.17
N ALA A 84 8.09 -7.93 0.16
CA ALA A 84 6.90 -7.11 -0.01
C ALA A 84 6.01 -7.20 1.23
N GLN A 85 5.37 -6.09 1.56
CA GLN A 85 4.44 -6.00 2.67
C GLN A 85 3.02 -5.87 2.14
N ARG A 86 2.09 -6.64 2.71
CA ARG A 86 0.68 -6.52 2.35
C ARG A 86 0.15 -5.12 2.64
N GLY A 87 -0.59 -4.56 1.68
CA GLY A 87 -1.22 -3.25 1.75
C GLY A 87 -0.30 -2.08 1.43
N SER A 88 1.00 -2.33 1.21
CA SER A 88 1.91 -1.28 0.78
C SER A 88 1.74 -0.96 -0.70
N VAL A 89 2.24 0.21 -1.10
CA VAL A 89 2.39 0.58 -2.51
C VAL A 89 3.86 0.66 -2.82
N VAL A 90 4.28 0.03 -3.92
CA VAL A 90 5.67 0.06 -4.36
C VAL A 90 5.78 0.75 -5.71
N ALA A 91 6.77 1.62 -5.86
CA ALA A 91 7.12 2.26 -7.11
C ALA A 91 8.23 1.47 -7.80
N VAL A 92 8.00 1.10 -9.07
CA VAL A 92 8.93 0.29 -9.86
C VAL A 92 9.27 0.97 -11.18
N ARG A 93 10.55 0.93 -11.57
CA ARG A 93 11.04 1.62 -12.78
C ARG A 93 10.57 0.95 -14.08
N GLY A 94 10.10 -0.29 -14.02
CA GLY A 94 9.56 -1.01 -15.16
C GLY A 94 8.90 -2.31 -14.73
N LEU A 95 8.02 -2.82 -15.58
CA LEU A 95 7.37 -4.12 -15.41
C LEU A 95 7.93 -5.10 -16.43
N SER A 96 8.59 -6.14 -15.95
CA SER A 96 8.87 -7.33 -16.77
C SER A 96 7.76 -8.34 -16.55
N GLN A 97 7.42 -9.11 -17.59
CA GLN A 97 6.41 -10.16 -17.54
C GLN A 97 7.01 -11.47 -18.04
N GLY A 98 6.55 -12.59 -17.51
CA GLY A 98 6.97 -13.90 -17.98
C GLY A 98 6.17 -15.05 -17.40
N TRP A 99 6.61 -16.26 -17.74
CA TRP A 99 5.97 -17.50 -17.34
C TRP A 99 6.11 -17.76 -15.84
N GLY A 100 4.98 -17.93 -15.15
CA GLY A 100 4.89 -18.40 -13.79
C GLY A 100 4.85 -19.92 -13.69
N PRO A 101 5.94 -20.62 -13.34
CA PRO A 101 5.97 -22.09 -13.35
C PRO A 101 5.05 -22.76 -12.33
N HIS A 102 4.52 -22.01 -11.36
CA HIS A 102 3.61 -22.55 -10.34
C HIS A 102 2.14 -22.21 -10.60
N THR A 103 1.89 -21.14 -11.35
CA THR A 103 0.54 -20.67 -11.67
C THR A 103 0.12 -21.06 -13.09
N HIS A 104 1.10 -21.47 -13.92
CA HIS A 104 0.95 -21.76 -15.34
C HIS A 104 0.32 -20.59 -16.11
N ARG A 105 0.83 -19.38 -15.86
CA ARG A 105 0.38 -18.14 -16.51
C ARG A 105 1.56 -17.38 -17.12
N ASP A 106 1.34 -16.77 -18.27
CA ASP A 106 2.34 -15.97 -18.99
C ASP A 106 2.43 -14.50 -18.51
N ASP A 107 1.57 -14.12 -17.57
CA ASP A 107 1.38 -12.73 -17.15
C ASP A 107 1.94 -12.43 -15.75
N VAL A 108 2.89 -13.23 -15.25
CA VAL A 108 3.52 -12.99 -13.95
C VAL A 108 4.47 -11.81 -14.04
N LEU A 109 4.29 -10.83 -13.16
CA LEU A 109 5.16 -9.66 -13.06
C LEU A 109 6.46 -10.03 -12.32
N TYR A 110 7.60 -9.78 -12.95
CA TYR A 110 8.91 -9.90 -12.33
C TYR A 110 9.43 -8.52 -11.96
N ILE A 111 9.62 -8.30 -10.66
CA ILE A 111 10.12 -7.05 -10.10
C ILE A 111 11.52 -7.30 -9.55
N GLY A 112 12.48 -6.50 -10.01
CA GLY A 112 13.90 -6.73 -9.78
C GLY A 112 14.48 -7.77 -10.72
N ASN A 113 15.65 -8.29 -10.35
CA ASN A 113 16.42 -9.21 -11.18
C ASN A 113 17.08 -10.28 -10.31
N GLU A 114 16.88 -11.55 -10.68
CA GLU A 114 17.44 -12.68 -9.95
C GLU A 114 18.97 -12.65 -9.93
N PHE A 115 19.61 -12.37 -11.06
CA PHE A 115 21.05 -12.52 -11.22
C PHE A 115 21.85 -11.30 -10.76
N SER A 116 21.33 -10.09 -10.96
CA SER A 116 22.03 -8.86 -10.54
C SER A 116 21.78 -8.45 -9.09
N HIS A 117 20.95 -9.22 -8.36
CA HIS A 117 20.58 -8.94 -6.97
C HIS A 117 19.91 -7.58 -6.73
N GLN A 118 19.34 -6.98 -7.79
CA GLN A 118 18.60 -5.73 -7.71
C GLN A 118 17.13 -6.01 -7.42
N ASP A 119 16.55 -5.31 -6.46
CA ASP A 119 15.14 -5.51 -6.10
C ASP A 119 14.14 -4.82 -7.02
N GLY A 120 14.60 -3.84 -7.81
CA GLY A 120 13.79 -3.09 -8.76
C GLY A 120 12.82 -2.08 -8.13
N ILE A 121 12.80 -1.97 -6.79
CA ILE A 121 11.93 -1.07 -6.05
C ILE A 121 12.61 0.28 -5.91
N GLN A 122 11.95 1.33 -6.36
CA GLN A 122 12.48 2.70 -6.30
C GLN A 122 12.03 3.44 -5.03
N ALA A 123 10.82 3.14 -4.57
CA ALA A 123 10.26 3.69 -3.35
C ALA A 123 9.10 2.81 -2.84
N VAL A 124 8.81 2.92 -1.54
CA VAL A 124 7.71 2.19 -0.89
C VAL A 124 6.88 3.17 -0.06
N PHE A 125 5.57 3.03 -0.15
CA PHE A 125 4.61 3.69 0.71
C PHE A 125 3.94 2.66 1.62
N ASP A 126 4.07 2.85 2.93
CA ASP A 126 3.66 1.87 3.93
C ASP A 126 2.13 1.68 3.99
N ALA A 127 1.70 0.46 4.31
CA ALA A 127 0.30 0.09 4.38
C ALA A 127 -0.49 0.87 5.45
N ARG A 128 0.14 1.16 6.59
CA ARG A 128 -0.49 1.93 7.68
C ARG A 128 -0.68 3.37 7.26
N GLU A 129 0.32 3.96 6.60
CA GLU A 129 0.24 5.32 6.09
C GLU A 129 -0.80 5.45 4.97
N LEU A 130 -0.85 4.48 4.05
CA LEU A 130 -1.88 4.42 3.01
C LEU A 130 -3.29 4.35 3.62
N LYS A 131 -3.48 3.49 4.64
CA LYS A 131 -4.77 3.38 5.32
C LYS A 131 -5.20 4.71 5.97
N ARG A 132 -4.25 5.46 6.55
CA ARG A 132 -4.52 6.79 7.13
C ARG A 132 -4.89 7.81 6.05
N ALA A 133 -4.16 7.84 4.94
CA ALA A 133 -4.47 8.68 3.78
C ALA A 133 -5.90 8.40 3.25
N GLN A 134 -6.25 7.12 3.10
CA GLN A 134 -7.60 6.69 2.70
C GLN A 134 -8.66 7.13 3.71
N GLN A 135 -8.40 6.97 5.01
CA GLN A 135 -9.32 7.43 6.06
C GLN A 135 -9.55 8.93 6.02
N HIS A 136 -8.51 9.74 5.73
CA HIS A 136 -8.66 11.18 5.53
C HIS A 136 -9.64 11.48 4.39
N TRP A 137 -9.43 10.89 3.20
CA TRP A 137 -10.34 11.11 2.08
C TRP A 137 -11.75 10.61 2.34
N SER A 138 -11.94 9.44 2.96
CA SER A 138 -13.29 8.96 3.29
C SER A 138 -14.07 9.96 4.16
N ARG A 139 -13.40 10.60 5.12
CA ARG A 139 -14.03 11.63 5.96
C ARG A 139 -14.39 12.87 5.14
N HIS A 140 -13.49 13.35 4.30
CA HIS A 140 -13.72 14.57 3.52
C HIS A 140 -14.66 14.37 2.32
N GLN A 141 -14.73 13.16 1.74
CA GLN A 141 -15.72 12.79 0.74
C GLN A 141 -17.12 12.65 1.34
N GLY A 142 -17.24 12.16 2.59
CA GLY A 142 -18.50 12.18 3.33
C GLY A 142 -19.03 13.59 3.60
N TYR A 143 -18.16 14.59 3.69
CA TYR A 143 -18.53 16.01 3.83
C TYR A 143 -19.01 16.65 2.51
N LEU A 144 -18.59 16.13 1.35
CA LEU A 144 -18.99 16.62 0.03
C LEU A 144 -20.19 15.84 -0.57
N GLY A 145 -20.47 14.63 -0.09
CA GLY A 145 -21.62 13.81 -0.50
C GLY A 145 -22.99 14.30 -0.01
N GLY A 146 -23.03 15.35 0.83
CA GLY A 146 -24.25 16.04 1.26
C GLY A 146 -24.50 17.38 0.55
N SER A 147 -23.69 17.73 -0.45
CA SER A 147 -23.85 18.97 -1.22
C SER A 147 -23.72 18.64 -2.70
N SER A 148 -24.86 18.38 -3.31
CA SER A 148 -25.07 18.23 -4.75
C SER A 148 -24.37 19.31 -5.56
N ILE A 149 -23.55 18.90 -6.52
CA ILE A 149 -23.29 19.59 -7.80
C ILE A 149 -22.82 18.46 -8.74
N ALA A 150 -23.54 17.92 -9.73
CA ALA A 150 -24.54 18.46 -10.64
C ALA A 150 -24.07 19.73 -11.35
N ALA A 151 -23.09 19.57 -12.25
CA ALA A 151 -22.97 20.32 -13.51
C ALA A 151 -22.06 19.53 -14.46
#